data_AF-A0A6G3MJ13-F1
#
_entry.id   AF-A0A6G3MJ13-F1
#
_cell.length_a   1.000
_cell.length_b   1.000
_cell.length_c   1.000
_cell.angle_alpha   90.00
_cell.angle_beta   90.00
_cell.angle_gamma   90.00
#
_symmetry.space_group_name_H-M   'P 1'
#
loop_
_entity.id
_entity.type
_entity.pdbx_description
1 polymer ?
#
loop_
_entity_poly.entity_id
_entity_poly.type
_entity_poly.pdbx_seq_one_letter_code
_entity_poly.pdbx_strand_id
1 'polypeptide(L)'
;KRAVILLFLCIKKFHTLVTEYWPRIVSGILDNNSSVRCTTASVVAEFSYDSSFDYNIITDDLISLLQTSSNNWMLIKILKILSRVSLTSKQLRTIETRILVLFQGTSAFSLMFECIRFSCICLHKSTRVIDACAQKLRKYLNHADYNLQYMSICVLRDMITVDREFVVSLRNDISALFVSKDLSIRYESIELFSLLAFYIVNHVG
;
A
#
# COMPACT_ATOMS: atom_id res chain seq x y z
N LYS A 1 -8.37 7.61 -22.83
CA LYS A 1 -7.57 6.39 -22.57
C LYS A 1 -6.27 6.36 -23.38
N ARG A 2 -6.31 6.22 -24.71
CA ARG A 2 -5.08 6.12 -25.55
C ARG A 2 -4.12 7.30 -25.36
N ALA A 3 -4.65 8.52 -25.30
CA ALA A 3 -3.85 9.72 -25.05
C ALA A 3 -3.08 9.67 -23.71
N VAL A 4 -3.73 9.24 -22.63
CA VAL A 4 -3.10 9.09 -21.30
C VAL A 4 -1.93 8.09 -21.35
N ILE A 5 -2.12 6.96 -22.04
CA ILE A 5 -1.07 5.95 -22.22
C ILE A 5 0.08 6.48 -23.08
N LEU A 6 -0.22 7.20 -24.16
CA LEU A 6 0.82 7.79 -25.01
C LEU A 6 1.65 8.82 -24.24
N LEU A 7 0.99 9.71 -23.50
CA LEU A 7 1.69 10.70 -22.65
C LEU A 7 2.55 10.03 -21.59
N PHE A 8 2.05 8.95 -20.95
CA PHE A 8 2.84 8.13 -20.03
C PHE A 8 4.12 7.58 -20.68
N LEU A 9 4.02 6.99 -21.87
CA LEU A 9 5.16 6.43 -22.59
C LEU A 9 6.16 7.52 -23.00
N CYS A 10 5.67 8.68 -23.44
CA CYS A 10 6.52 9.83 -23.77
C CYS A 10 7.28 10.32 -22.55
N ILE A 11 6.62 10.48 -21.39
CA ILE A 11 7.26 10.90 -20.14
C ILE A 11 8.29 9.87 -19.67
N LYS A 12 7.96 8.57 -19.70
CA LYS A 12 8.93 7.51 -19.35
C LYS A 12 10.19 7.55 -20.22
N LYS A 13 10.06 7.95 -21.48
CA LYS A 13 11.19 8.06 -22.42
C LYS A 13 11.93 9.39 -22.30
N PHE A 14 11.20 10.48 -22.03
CA PHE A 14 11.69 11.85 -22.00
C PHE A 14 11.17 12.56 -20.75
N HIS A 15 11.89 12.39 -19.65
CA HIS A 15 11.49 12.91 -18.34
C HIS A 15 11.38 14.45 -18.31
N THR A 16 12.07 15.15 -19.22
CA THR A 16 11.93 16.60 -19.41
C THR A 16 10.49 17.06 -19.74
N LEU A 17 9.65 16.15 -20.26
CA LEU A 17 8.26 16.43 -20.59
C LEU A 17 7.33 16.43 -19.36
N VAL A 18 7.80 16.01 -18.18
CA VAL A 18 6.97 15.90 -16.97
C VAL A 18 6.31 17.23 -16.63
N THR A 19 7.08 18.32 -16.55
CA THR A 19 6.56 19.63 -16.13
C THR A 19 5.44 20.14 -17.03
N GLU A 20 5.52 19.86 -18.33
CA GLU A 20 4.53 20.32 -19.32
C GLU A 20 3.26 19.46 -19.31
N TYR A 21 3.41 18.13 -19.26
CA TYR A 21 2.29 17.20 -19.49
C TYR A 21 1.69 16.61 -18.22
N TRP A 22 2.36 16.71 -17.07
CA TRP A 22 1.87 16.14 -15.82
C TRP A 22 0.48 16.68 -15.42
N PRO A 23 0.21 18.01 -15.41
CA PRO A 23 -1.11 18.53 -15.10
C PRO A 23 -2.22 17.95 -15.98
N ARG A 24 -1.92 17.70 -17.26
CA ARG A 24 -2.86 17.13 -18.24
C ARG A 24 -3.09 15.64 -18.05
N ILE A 25 -2.10 14.90 -17.54
CA ILE A 25 -2.29 13.50 -17.19
C ILE A 25 -3.19 13.41 -15.97
N VAL A 26 -2.85 14.14 -14.91
CA VAL A 26 -3.54 14.02 -13.61
C VAL A 26 -4.97 14.55 -13.66
N SER A 27 -5.29 15.51 -14.53
CA SER A 27 -6.67 15.97 -14.75
C SER A 27 -7.61 14.83 -15.19
N GLY A 28 -7.06 13.77 -15.80
CA GLY A 28 -7.81 12.58 -16.18
C GLY A 28 -8.36 11.79 -14.99
N ILE A 29 -7.97 12.10 -13.74
CA ILE A 29 -8.50 11.45 -12.52
C ILE A 29 -9.96 11.86 -12.27
N LEU A 30 -10.35 13.04 -12.74
CA LEU A 30 -11.70 13.61 -12.62
C LEU A 30 -12.54 13.45 -13.89
N ASP A 31 -12.05 12.71 -14.90
CA ASP A 31 -12.77 12.53 -16.17
C ASP A 31 -14.14 11.86 -15.97
N ASN A 32 -15.17 12.27 -16.71
CA ASN A 32 -16.50 11.67 -16.62
C ASN A 32 -16.51 10.18 -17.01
N ASN A 33 -15.62 9.78 -17.91
CA ASN A 33 -15.48 8.42 -18.37
C ASN A 33 -14.64 7.58 -17.39
N SER A 34 -15.28 6.57 -16.79
CA SER A 34 -14.64 5.67 -15.83
C SER A 34 -13.40 4.95 -16.39
N SER A 35 -13.38 4.63 -17.69
CA SER A 35 -12.23 4.01 -18.34
C SER A 35 -11.02 4.96 -18.39
N VAL A 36 -11.27 6.26 -18.58
CA VAL A 36 -10.22 7.29 -18.53
C VAL A 36 -9.70 7.41 -17.10
N ARG A 37 -10.59 7.63 -16.11
CA ARG A 37 -10.19 7.72 -14.69
C ARG A 37 -9.36 6.53 -14.25
N CYS A 38 -9.80 5.33 -14.59
CA CYS A 38 -9.08 4.11 -14.24
C CYS A 38 -7.68 4.11 -14.88
N THR A 39 -7.60 4.34 -16.20
CA THR A 39 -6.32 4.37 -16.92
C THR A 39 -5.37 5.41 -16.30
N THR A 40 -5.88 6.60 -16.00
CA THR A 40 -5.13 7.67 -15.35
C THR A 40 -4.62 7.24 -13.98
N ALA A 41 -5.47 6.69 -13.11
CA ALA A 41 -5.05 6.22 -11.78
C ALA A 41 -3.96 5.16 -11.88
N SER A 42 -4.02 4.26 -12.86
CA SER A 42 -2.93 3.30 -13.11
C SER A 42 -1.64 3.97 -13.53
N VAL A 43 -1.69 4.86 -14.53
CA VAL A 43 -0.53 5.58 -15.05
C VAL A 43 0.14 6.41 -13.94
N VAL A 44 -0.66 7.12 -13.14
CA VAL A 44 -0.16 7.95 -12.03
C VAL A 44 0.45 7.07 -10.93
N ALA A 45 -0.16 5.93 -10.61
CA ALA A 45 0.38 4.98 -9.63
C ALA A 45 1.68 4.30 -10.08
N GLU A 46 1.94 4.16 -11.39
CA GLU A 46 3.24 3.67 -11.88
C GLU A 46 4.36 4.68 -11.64
N PHE A 47 4.04 5.97 -11.57
CA PHE A 47 5.02 7.02 -11.28
C PHE A 47 5.19 7.30 -9.79
N SER A 48 4.36 6.74 -8.91
CA SER A 48 4.31 7.16 -7.49
C SER A 48 5.64 7.04 -6.73
N TYR A 49 6.60 6.27 -7.26
CA TYR A 49 7.94 6.14 -6.69
C TYR A 49 8.89 7.27 -7.07
N ASP A 50 8.53 8.10 -8.05
CA ASP A 50 9.34 9.22 -8.51
C ASP A 50 8.87 10.52 -7.84
N SER A 51 9.73 11.08 -7.01
CA SER A 51 9.46 12.30 -6.25
C SER A 51 9.51 13.57 -7.11
N SER A 52 9.86 13.49 -8.39
CA SER A 52 9.85 14.66 -9.29
C SER A 52 8.45 15.13 -9.65
N PHE A 53 7.43 14.31 -9.41
CA PHE A 53 6.05 14.60 -9.78
C PHE A 53 5.30 15.30 -8.64
N ASP A 54 4.61 16.39 -8.97
CA ASP A 54 3.75 17.07 -8.00
C ASP A 54 2.38 16.41 -7.90
N TYR A 55 2.20 15.59 -6.88
CA TYR A 55 0.94 14.91 -6.59
C TYR A 55 -0.05 15.79 -5.81
N ASN A 56 0.38 16.93 -5.25
CA ASN A 56 -0.47 17.76 -4.41
C ASN A 56 -1.68 18.30 -5.15
N ILE A 57 -1.55 18.49 -6.47
CA ILE A 57 -2.60 18.98 -7.38
C ILE A 57 -3.85 18.09 -7.35
N ILE A 58 -3.72 16.80 -7.04
CA ILE A 58 -4.83 15.82 -7.07
C ILE A 58 -5.12 15.16 -5.72
N THR A 59 -4.44 15.56 -4.64
CA THR A 59 -4.55 14.88 -3.34
C THR A 59 -5.98 14.84 -2.81
N ASP A 60 -6.66 15.99 -2.82
CA ASP A 60 -8.03 16.08 -2.30
C ASP A 60 -9.03 15.31 -3.17
N ASP A 61 -8.84 15.31 -4.49
CA ASP A 61 -9.63 14.50 -5.42
C ASP A 61 -9.46 13.01 -5.18
N LEU A 62 -8.22 12.56 -4.95
CA LEU A 62 -7.92 11.17 -4.62
C LEU A 62 -8.57 10.75 -3.30
N ILE A 63 -8.56 11.62 -2.29
CA ILE A 63 -9.23 11.34 -1.00
C ILE A 63 -10.75 11.27 -1.19
N SER A 64 -11.34 12.19 -1.95
CA SER A 64 -12.77 12.14 -2.30
C SER A 64 -13.15 10.85 -3.01
N LEU A 65 -12.33 10.42 -3.99
CA LEU A 65 -12.51 9.16 -4.70
C LEU A 65 -12.32 7.94 -3.77
N LEU A 66 -11.40 7.99 -2.82
CA LEU A 66 -11.20 6.93 -1.83
C LEU A 66 -12.45 6.72 -0.96
N GLN A 67 -13.12 7.81 -0.59
CA GLN A 67 -14.34 7.76 0.22
C GLN A 67 -15.56 7.24 -0.55
N THR A 68 -15.67 7.59 -1.84
CA THR A 68 -16.88 7.34 -2.64
C THR A 68 -16.81 6.09 -3.52
N SER A 69 -15.62 5.67 -3.95
CA SER A 69 -15.46 4.53 -4.85
C SER A 69 -15.69 3.19 -4.15
N SER A 70 -16.40 2.29 -4.84
CA SER A 70 -16.52 0.85 -4.50
C SER A 70 -15.65 -0.05 -5.38
N ASN A 71 -14.90 0.52 -6.33
CA ASN A 71 -14.04 -0.23 -7.24
C ASN A 71 -12.69 -0.52 -6.56
N ASN A 72 -12.49 -1.76 -6.12
CA ASN A 72 -11.26 -2.21 -5.44
C ASN A 72 -9.98 -1.88 -6.22
N TRP A 73 -9.99 -2.02 -7.54
CA TRP A 73 -8.83 -1.71 -8.36
C TRP A 73 -8.47 -0.22 -8.30
N MET A 74 -9.48 0.66 -8.35
CA MET A 74 -9.28 2.10 -8.21
C MET A 74 -8.77 2.45 -6.81
N LEU A 75 -9.36 1.86 -5.77
CA LEU A 75 -8.96 2.07 -4.37
C LEU A 75 -7.50 1.69 -4.15
N ILE A 76 -7.04 0.55 -4.69
CA ILE A 76 -5.62 0.14 -4.63
C ILE A 76 -4.72 1.20 -5.25
N LYS A 77 -5.05 1.69 -6.46
CA LYS A 77 -4.24 2.70 -7.15
C LYS A 77 -4.20 4.02 -6.38
N ILE A 78 -5.33 4.45 -5.82
CA ILE A 78 -5.41 5.65 -4.98
C ILE A 78 -4.51 5.52 -3.74
N LEU A 79 -4.60 4.40 -3.01
CA LEU A 79 -3.79 4.18 -1.81
C LEU A 79 -2.29 4.17 -2.12
N LYS A 80 -1.88 3.55 -3.23
CA LYS A 80 -0.48 3.60 -3.69
C LYS A 80 0.01 5.02 -3.89
N ILE A 81 -0.77 5.84 -4.59
CA ILE A 81 -0.42 7.24 -4.85
C ILE A 81 -0.35 8.02 -3.53
N LEU A 82 -1.41 7.95 -2.71
CA LEU A 82 -1.49 8.69 -1.44
C LEU A 82 -0.39 8.29 -0.45
N SER A 83 0.14 7.06 -0.52
CA SER A 83 1.26 6.61 0.34
C SER A 83 2.56 7.40 0.13
N ARG A 84 2.62 8.22 -0.93
CA ARG A 84 3.81 8.95 -1.39
C ARG A 84 3.62 10.46 -1.32
N VAL A 85 2.46 10.91 -0.84
CA VAL A 85 2.12 12.32 -0.72
C VAL A 85 2.26 12.75 0.74
N SER A 86 2.70 13.98 0.97
CA SER A 86 2.65 14.59 2.30
C SER A 86 1.20 14.92 2.66
N LEU A 87 0.61 14.14 3.57
CA LEU A 87 -0.77 14.28 4.00
C LEU A 87 -0.88 15.07 5.31
N THR A 88 -1.84 15.98 5.38
CA THR A 88 -2.15 16.71 6.61
C THR A 88 -2.82 15.79 7.65
N SER A 89 -2.74 16.16 8.93
CA SER A 89 -3.41 15.41 10.01
C SER A 89 -4.92 15.25 9.79
N LYS A 90 -5.58 16.22 9.14
CA LYS A 90 -7.01 16.14 8.80
C LYS A 90 -7.26 15.08 7.72
N GLN A 91 -6.46 15.08 6.65
CA GLN A 91 -6.56 14.09 5.57
C GLN A 91 -6.29 12.67 6.09
N LEU A 92 -5.27 12.50 6.95
CA LEU A 92 -4.97 11.20 7.57
C LEU A 92 -6.15 10.66 8.39
N ARG A 93 -6.83 11.48 9.20
CA ARG A 93 -8.03 11.07 9.95
C ARG A 93 -9.18 10.62 9.05
N THR A 94 -9.39 11.33 7.94
CA THR A 94 -10.40 10.95 6.94
C THR A 94 -10.06 9.60 6.31
N ILE A 95 -8.79 9.40 5.92
CA ILE A 95 -8.33 8.15 5.31
C ILE A 95 -8.40 6.99 6.31
N GLU A 96 -7.97 7.20 7.55
CA GLU A 96 -8.05 6.23 8.64
C GLU A 96 -9.48 5.70 8.82
N THR A 97 -10.46 6.60 8.88
CA THR A 97 -11.88 6.22 9.01
C THR A 97 -12.30 5.32 7.84
N ARG A 98 -11.88 5.66 6.62
CA ARG A 98 -12.20 4.88 5.42
C ARG A 98 -11.50 3.52 5.41
N ILE A 99 -10.24 3.44 5.83
CA ILE A 99 -9.49 2.18 5.93
C ILE A 99 -10.17 1.21 6.91
N LEU A 100 -10.60 1.70 8.08
CA LEU A 100 -11.29 0.86 9.07
C LEU A 100 -12.60 0.27 8.52
N VAL A 101 -13.35 1.05 7.73
CA VAL A 101 -14.54 0.56 7.01
C VAL A 101 -14.16 -0.52 6.00
N LEU A 102 -13.08 -0.32 5.23
CA LEU A 102 -12.61 -1.32 4.26
C LEU A 102 -12.18 -2.62 4.94
N PHE A 103 -11.48 -2.56 6.08
CA PHE A 103 -11.08 -3.73 6.86
C PHE A 103 -12.26 -4.59 7.33
N GLN A 104 -13.43 -3.98 7.54
CA GLN A 104 -14.64 -4.68 7.94
C GLN A 104 -15.44 -5.19 6.74
N GLY A 105 -15.50 -4.42 5.66
CA GLY A 105 -16.44 -4.65 4.56
C GLY A 105 -15.90 -5.38 3.33
N THR A 106 -14.58 -5.41 3.10
CA THR A 106 -14.04 -6.00 1.86
C THR A 106 -13.68 -7.48 1.98
N SER A 107 -14.10 -8.27 0.99
CA SER A 107 -13.65 -9.65 0.78
C SER A 107 -12.43 -9.75 -0.15
N ALA A 108 -12.01 -8.63 -0.77
CA ALA A 108 -10.89 -8.62 -1.71
C ALA A 108 -9.55 -8.57 -1.00
N PHE A 109 -8.80 -9.68 -1.03
CA PHE A 109 -7.48 -9.76 -0.39
C PHE A 109 -6.47 -8.73 -0.93
N SER A 110 -6.46 -8.48 -2.24
CA SER A 110 -5.55 -7.50 -2.84
C SER A 110 -5.75 -6.09 -2.28
N LEU A 111 -7.01 -5.65 -2.13
CA LEU A 111 -7.31 -4.37 -1.50
C LEU A 111 -6.94 -4.38 -0.01
N MET A 112 -7.21 -5.48 0.69
CA MET A 112 -6.86 -5.60 2.11
C MET A 112 -5.35 -5.43 2.33
N PHE A 113 -4.53 -6.11 1.54
CA PHE A 113 -3.07 -5.98 1.64
C PHE A 113 -2.59 -4.58 1.30
N GLU A 114 -3.21 -3.90 0.33
CA GLU A 114 -2.88 -2.51 0.03
C GLU A 114 -3.27 -1.57 1.18
N CYS A 115 -4.44 -1.76 1.80
CA CYS A 115 -4.83 -1.02 2.99
C CYS A 115 -3.82 -1.20 4.14
N ILE A 116 -3.35 -2.43 4.37
CA ILE A 116 -2.32 -2.71 5.40
C ILE A 116 -1.02 -1.97 5.08
N ARG A 117 -0.51 -2.05 3.83
CA ARG A 117 0.71 -1.34 3.43
C ARG A 117 0.56 0.17 3.63
N PHE A 118 -0.54 0.75 3.14
CA PHE A 118 -0.82 2.17 3.33
C PHE A 118 -0.85 2.56 4.81
N SER A 119 -1.54 1.77 5.63
CA SER A 119 -1.66 2.03 7.06
C SER A 119 -0.32 2.04 7.77
N CYS A 120 0.54 1.06 7.50
CA CYS A 120 1.84 0.99 8.13
C CYS A 120 2.79 2.11 7.65
N ILE A 121 2.61 2.64 6.43
CA ILE A 121 3.38 3.80 5.95
C ILE A 121 2.84 5.11 6.54
N CYS A 122 1.56 5.40 6.32
CA CYS A 122 0.98 6.73 6.59
C CYS A 122 0.26 6.84 7.93
N LEU A 123 -0.17 5.73 8.52
CA LEU A 123 -0.99 5.67 9.74
C LEU A 123 -0.30 4.90 10.88
N HIS A 124 1.02 4.73 10.85
CA HIS A 124 1.80 4.03 11.89
C HIS A 124 1.58 4.59 13.31
N LYS A 125 1.20 5.87 13.43
CA LYS A 125 0.88 6.50 14.73
C LYS A 125 -0.52 6.19 15.26
N SER A 126 -1.42 5.64 14.44
CA SER A 126 -2.76 5.23 14.89
C SER A 126 -2.70 3.80 15.42
N THR A 127 -2.63 3.67 16.75
CA THR A 127 -2.65 2.38 17.45
C THR A 127 -3.83 1.52 17.01
N ARG A 128 -5.03 2.13 16.90
CA ARG A 128 -6.24 1.44 16.45
C ARG A 128 -6.10 0.81 15.07
N VAL A 129 -5.53 1.53 14.10
CA VAL A 129 -5.35 1.03 12.74
C VAL A 129 -4.28 -0.04 12.70
N ILE A 130 -3.17 0.16 13.42
CA ILE A 130 -2.05 -0.77 13.46
C ILE A 130 -2.41 -2.08 14.16
N ASP A 131 -3.20 -2.03 15.24
CA ASP A 131 -3.76 -3.22 15.89
C ASP A 131 -4.66 -4.02 14.93
N ALA A 132 -5.49 -3.32 14.15
CA ALA A 132 -6.32 -3.97 13.13
C ALA A 132 -5.46 -4.60 12.03
N CYS A 133 -4.38 -3.94 11.60
CA CYS A 133 -3.42 -4.49 10.64
C CYS A 133 -2.76 -5.76 11.19
N ALA A 134 -2.29 -5.74 12.44
CA ALA A 134 -1.69 -6.89 13.10
C ALA A 134 -2.67 -8.07 13.15
N GLN A 135 -3.92 -7.86 13.60
CA GLN A 135 -4.93 -8.91 13.66
C GLN A 135 -5.21 -9.54 12.29
N LYS A 136 -5.29 -8.72 11.22
CA LYS A 136 -5.48 -9.22 9.85
C LYS A 136 -4.26 -10.02 9.38
N LEU A 137 -3.05 -9.52 9.58
CA LEU A 137 -1.82 -10.22 9.19
C LEU A 137 -1.69 -11.55 9.94
N ARG A 138 -1.97 -11.61 11.24
CA ARG A 138 -1.99 -12.89 11.99
C ARG A 138 -2.94 -13.90 11.35
N LYS A 139 -4.14 -13.47 10.95
CA LYS A 139 -5.09 -14.34 10.24
C LYS A 139 -4.53 -14.85 8.91
N TYR A 140 -3.83 -14.00 8.16
CA TYR A 140 -3.31 -14.36 6.84
C TYR A 140 -2.04 -15.21 6.89
N LEU A 141 -1.15 -14.98 7.85
CA LEU A 141 0.01 -15.83 8.11
C LEU A 141 -0.43 -17.25 8.50
N ASN A 142 -1.54 -17.40 9.22
CA ASN A 142 -2.10 -18.70 9.60
C ASN A 142 -3.13 -19.25 8.59
N HIS A 143 -3.26 -18.66 7.39
CA HIS A 143 -4.27 -19.09 6.41
C HIS A 143 -3.87 -20.40 5.72
N ALA A 144 -4.84 -21.20 5.29
CA ALA A 144 -4.59 -22.44 4.54
C ALA A 144 -4.02 -22.22 3.11
N ASP A 145 -4.01 -20.98 2.63
CA ASP A 145 -3.55 -20.63 1.28
C ASP A 145 -2.14 -20.04 1.38
N TYR A 146 -1.16 -20.74 0.83
CA TYR A 146 0.24 -20.32 0.84
C TYR A 146 0.45 -18.97 0.16
N ASN A 147 -0.35 -18.58 -0.84
CA ASN A 147 -0.21 -17.28 -1.46
C ASN A 147 -0.55 -16.15 -0.48
N LEU A 148 -1.55 -16.34 0.38
CA LEU A 148 -1.89 -15.34 1.40
C LEU A 148 -0.81 -15.24 2.47
N GLN A 149 -0.25 -16.39 2.90
CA GLN A 149 0.90 -16.39 3.80
C GLN A 149 2.09 -15.64 3.18
N TYR A 150 2.43 -15.95 1.93
CA TYR A 150 3.54 -15.33 1.21
C TYR A 150 3.34 -13.82 1.09
N MET A 151 2.16 -13.38 0.68
CA MET A 151 1.81 -11.96 0.57
C MET A 151 1.91 -11.24 1.92
N SER A 152 1.54 -11.90 3.03
CA SER A 152 1.76 -11.37 4.37
C SER A 152 3.23 -11.20 4.72
N ILE A 153 4.09 -12.17 4.38
CA ILE A 153 5.53 -12.06 4.58
C ILE A 153 6.09 -10.90 3.75
N CYS A 154 5.68 -10.74 2.49
CA CYS A 154 6.10 -9.61 1.67
C CYS A 154 5.73 -8.25 2.30
N VAL A 155 4.51 -8.11 2.83
CA VAL A 155 4.13 -6.88 3.55
C VAL A 155 5.01 -6.65 4.77
N LEU A 156 5.28 -7.67 5.58
CA LEU A 156 6.15 -7.53 6.75
C LEU A 156 7.58 -7.16 6.37
N ARG A 157 8.09 -7.70 5.27
CA ARG A 157 9.39 -7.36 4.71
C ARG A 157 9.44 -5.91 4.25
N ASP A 158 8.39 -5.41 3.58
CA ASP A 158 8.28 -3.99 3.22
C ASP A 158 8.31 -3.10 4.48
N MET A 159 7.72 -3.56 5.60
CA MET A 159 7.55 -2.77 6.81
C MET A 159 8.75 -2.75 7.75
N ILE A 160 9.71 -3.67 7.61
CA ILE A 160 10.86 -3.73 8.52
C ILE A 160 11.71 -2.46 8.53
N THR A 161 11.68 -1.69 7.43
CA THR A 161 12.37 -0.41 7.25
C THR A 161 11.52 0.79 7.67
N VAL A 162 10.21 0.60 7.83
CA VAL A 162 9.24 1.66 8.14
C VAL A 162 8.88 1.65 9.63
N ASP A 163 8.47 0.50 10.15
CA ASP A 163 8.07 0.29 11.54
C ASP A 163 8.51 -1.11 12.00
N ARG A 164 9.73 -1.16 12.55
CA ARG A 164 10.33 -2.41 12.99
C ARG A 164 9.64 -2.99 14.22
N GLU A 165 9.15 -2.15 15.13
CA GLU A 165 8.45 -2.59 16.34
C GLU A 165 7.16 -3.33 15.99
N PHE A 166 6.41 -2.82 15.01
CA PHE A 166 5.24 -3.51 14.48
C PHE A 166 5.58 -4.92 13.98
N VAL A 167 6.66 -5.09 13.20
CA VAL A 167 7.06 -6.41 12.70
C VAL A 167 7.48 -7.34 13.85
N VAL A 168 8.20 -6.82 14.84
CA VAL A 168 8.61 -7.57 16.05
C VAL A 168 7.40 -8.03 16.88
N SER A 169 6.30 -7.26 16.89
CA SER A 169 5.05 -7.65 17.54
C SER A 169 4.40 -8.91 16.95
N LEU A 170 4.82 -9.31 15.73
CA LEU A 170 4.37 -10.49 15.01
C LEU A 170 5.43 -11.60 14.94
N ARG A 171 6.54 -11.48 15.70
CA ARG A 171 7.66 -12.45 15.66
C ARG A 171 7.25 -13.90 15.87
N ASN A 172 6.26 -14.16 16.74
CA ASN A 172 5.78 -15.51 17.03
C ASN A 172 4.95 -16.07 15.87
N ASP A 173 4.17 -15.23 15.20
CA ASP A 173 3.41 -15.60 14.00
C ASP A 173 4.37 -15.90 12.84
N ILE A 174 5.47 -15.13 12.71
CA ILE A 174 6.51 -15.35 11.70
C ILE A 174 7.27 -16.66 11.99
N SER A 175 7.70 -16.91 13.23
CA SER A 175 8.48 -18.10 13.57
C SER A 175 7.70 -19.40 13.43
N ALA A 176 6.37 -19.36 13.60
CA ALA A 176 5.50 -20.51 13.34
C ALA A 176 5.59 -21.00 11.88
N LEU A 177 5.98 -20.14 10.93
CA LEU A 177 6.10 -20.49 9.52
C LEU A 177 7.37 -21.26 9.15
N PHE A 178 8.34 -21.39 10.07
CA PHE A 178 9.59 -22.13 9.82
C PHE A 178 9.36 -23.61 9.55
N VAL A 179 8.24 -24.15 10.03
CA VAL A 179 7.82 -25.54 9.82
C VAL A 179 6.78 -25.68 8.71
N SER A 180 6.54 -24.63 7.91
CA SER A 180 5.60 -24.69 6.79
C SER A 180 5.98 -25.82 5.82
N LYS A 181 4.96 -26.44 5.22
CA LYS A 181 5.16 -27.46 4.17
C LYS A 181 5.63 -26.83 2.85
N ASP A 182 5.36 -25.54 2.67
CA ASP A 182 5.81 -24.78 1.50
C ASP A 182 7.24 -24.27 1.72
N LEU A 183 8.14 -24.62 0.79
CA LEU A 183 9.55 -24.28 0.85
C LEU A 183 9.79 -22.76 0.76
N SER A 184 9.04 -22.07 -0.08
CA SER A 184 9.16 -20.62 -0.28
C SER A 184 8.74 -19.88 0.99
N ILE A 185 7.62 -20.28 1.61
CA ILE A 185 7.18 -19.72 2.90
C ILE A 185 8.24 -19.92 3.98
N ARG A 186 8.82 -21.12 4.09
CA ARG A 186 9.88 -21.38 5.06
C ARG A 186 11.09 -20.48 4.82
N TYR A 187 11.56 -20.42 3.57
CA TYR A 187 12.73 -19.61 3.22
C TYR A 187 12.49 -18.13 3.55
N GLU A 188 11.39 -17.57 3.06
CA GLU A 188 11.05 -16.15 3.24
C GLU A 188 10.82 -15.79 4.71
N SER A 189 10.17 -16.65 5.50
CA SER A 189 9.95 -16.39 6.92
C SER A 189 11.25 -16.43 7.72
N ILE A 190 12.15 -17.36 7.45
CA ILE A 190 13.47 -17.44 8.09
C ILE A 190 14.30 -16.21 7.72
N GLU A 191 14.31 -15.83 6.45
CA GLU A 191 15.05 -14.66 5.98
C GLU A 191 14.51 -13.39 6.65
N LEU A 192 13.18 -13.18 6.67
CA LEU A 192 12.55 -12.06 7.37
C LEU A 192 12.92 -12.05 8.87
N PHE A 193 12.86 -13.20 9.54
CA PHE A 193 13.18 -13.29 10.96
C PHE A 193 14.66 -13.01 11.24
N SER A 194 15.57 -13.40 10.34
CA SER A 194 17.00 -13.10 10.46
C SER A 194 17.27 -11.60 10.50
N LEU A 195 16.49 -10.80 9.75
CA LEU A 195 16.58 -9.33 9.76
C LEU A 195 16.08 -8.72 11.08
N LEU A 196 15.22 -9.43 11.83
CA LEU A 196 14.73 -9.01 13.14
C LEU A 196 15.66 -9.42 14.29
N ALA A 197 16.42 -10.51 14.12
CA ALA A 197 17.18 -11.14 15.19
C ALA A 197 18.11 -10.15 15.92
N PHE A 198 18.86 -9.33 15.17
CA PHE A 198 19.72 -8.31 15.76
C PHE A 198 18.93 -7.29 16.60
N TYR A 199 17.79 -6.83 16.10
CA TYR A 199 16.98 -5.85 16.82
C TYR A 199 16.33 -6.43 18.07
N ILE A 200 15.81 -7.67 18.01
CA ILE A 200 15.19 -8.36 19.15
C ILE A 200 16.20 -8.53 20.28
N VAL A 201 17.42 -9.00 19.96
CA VAL A 201 18.47 -9.27 20.95
C VAL A 201 18.91 -8.00 21.68
N ASN A 202 18.96 -6.85 21.00
CA ASN A 202 19.50 -5.61 21.57
C ASN A 202 18.46 -4.70 22.24
N HIS A 203 17.16 -4.91 22.00
CA HIS A 203 16.12 -3.96 22.42
C HIS A 203 14.91 -4.57 23.13
N VAL A 204 14.76 -5.89 23.13
CA VAL A 204 13.58 -6.59 23.70
C VAL A 204 13.97 -7.56 24.82
N GLY A 205 15.27 -7.60 25.18
CA GLY A 205 15.83 -8.38 26.29
C GLY A 205 15.87 -7.62 27.61
#